data_AF-A0A225A6D7-F1
#
_entry.id   AF-A0A225A6D7-F1
#
_cell.length_a   1.000
_cell.length_b   1.000
_cell.length_c   1.000
_cell.angle_alpha   90.00
_cell.angle_beta   90.00
_cell.angle_gamma   90.00
#
_symmetry.space_group_name_H-M   'P 1'
#
loop_
_entity.id
_entity.type
_entity.pdbx_description
1 polymer ?
#
loop_
_entity_poly.entity_id
_entity_poly.type
_entity_poly.pdbx_seq_one_letter_code
_entity_poly.pdbx_strand_id
1 'polypeptide(L)'
;MALDKLPLDLIHIIAQDLSKQSDRHALILSCRRFYELLLPTLYSKVTLFEPIDDTKWFNFMHTIVQRPKLAEAVRDLYVYSWDVSAATDNFHCDPNLISQLLDEINQPDDERDEWEEDAQDGVCDAWLGLILPRLTNLRSIVVVLPYGSAYFHQILRKAALGDVRAFSKLEAAYITWYGERGAVASPYLMSFLHFPSMRRLGGSRIAEYDPTSTELFTGEMDELPLIESSGITHIEFQRSNNTEDGMLHLIGSCKALRSFRLGYGGVMTSDDDFHPRALVESLKRHKTSLERLWVEIDCEDPIDGEDMLIGSLVEFTALKHLHVRLPDLLNFGHFGEGPPRNALKDVLPPSLDTLYLSWCNPVHLQYLPQQLDELIQSRRESQLMKFDIQDEGEVELTDPLIEQLRDICSAAGIVFKFVSVQDMDWEAREQYRQSTWPLARNFAESISFVADSQPED
;
A
#
# COMPACT_ATOMS: atom_id res chain seq x y z
N MET A 1 1.56 -46.55 -1.23
CA MET A 1 2.90 -45.92 -1.16
C MET A 1 2.92 -45.07 0.09
N ALA A 2 3.88 -45.27 0.99
CA ALA A 2 3.86 -44.62 2.29
C ALA A 2 4.54 -43.23 2.18
N LEU A 3 3.83 -42.18 2.66
CA LEU A 3 4.27 -40.78 2.58
C LEU A 3 5.58 -40.53 3.35
N ASP A 4 5.90 -41.40 4.32
CA ASP A 4 7.14 -41.43 5.09
C ASP A 4 8.38 -41.78 4.26
N LYS A 5 8.25 -42.14 2.98
CA LYS A 5 9.36 -42.40 2.05
C LYS A 5 9.60 -41.28 1.04
N LEU A 6 8.83 -40.20 1.09
CA LEU A 6 9.03 -39.06 0.20
C LEU A 6 10.32 -38.29 0.57
N PRO A 7 11.10 -37.84 -0.42
CA PRO A 7 12.18 -36.86 -0.26
C PRO A 7 11.72 -35.59 0.45
N LEU A 8 12.62 -34.95 1.18
CA LEU A 8 12.34 -33.71 1.92
C LEU A 8 11.82 -32.60 1.01
N ASP A 9 12.40 -32.44 -0.17
CA ASP A 9 12.03 -31.38 -1.12
C ASP A 9 10.58 -31.56 -1.61
N LEU A 10 10.14 -32.80 -1.85
CA LEU A 10 8.76 -33.08 -2.25
C LEU A 10 7.77 -32.79 -1.12
N ILE A 11 8.14 -33.05 0.13
CA ILE A 11 7.30 -32.74 1.30
C ILE A 11 7.12 -31.22 1.45
N HIS A 12 8.17 -30.42 1.22
CA HIS A 12 8.09 -28.96 1.25
C HIS A 12 7.23 -28.40 0.11
N ILE A 13 7.39 -28.92 -1.12
CA ILE A 13 6.57 -28.52 -2.27
C ILE A 13 5.10 -28.82 -2.01
N ILE A 14 4.78 -30.02 -1.52
CA ILE A 14 3.40 -30.39 -1.16
C ILE A 14 2.84 -29.41 -0.11
N ALA A 15 3.62 -29.08 0.93
CA ALA A 15 3.17 -28.15 1.97
C ALA A 15 2.98 -26.71 1.46
N GLN A 16 3.80 -26.26 0.51
CA GLN A 16 3.69 -24.94 -0.11
C GLN A 16 2.47 -24.84 -1.04
N ASP A 17 2.16 -25.90 -1.79
CA ASP A 17 1.01 -25.98 -2.69
C ASP A 17 -0.34 -26.06 -1.98
N LEU A 18 -0.36 -26.41 -0.68
CA LEU A 18 -1.58 -26.31 0.11
C LEU A 18 -1.95 -24.83 0.30
N SER A 19 -3.06 -24.40 -0.26
CA SER A 19 -3.50 -23.00 -0.20
C SER A 19 -4.02 -22.58 1.18
N LYS A 20 -4.63 -23.50 1.94
CA LYS A 20 -5.21 -23.22 3.26
C LYS A 20 -4.25 -23.51 4.41
N GLN A 21 -4.16 -22.57 5.36
CA GLN A 21 -3.35 -22.74 6.57
C GLN A 21 -3.83 -23.91 7.44
N SER A 22 -5.14 -24.19 7.47
CA SER A 22 -5.74 -25.35 8.15
C SER A 22 -5.17 -26.68 7.63
N ASP A 23 -5.00 -26.79 6.32
CA ASP A 23 -4.55 -28.01 5.67
C ASP A 23 -3.07 -28.24 5.92
N ARG A 24 -2.27 -27.15 5.89
CA ARG A 24 -0.86 -27.18 6.31
C ARG A 24 -0.72 -27.62 7.76
N HIS A 25 -1.54 -27.07 8.65
CA HIS A 25 -1.54 -27.44 10.06
C HIS A 25 -1.91 -28.91 10.27
N ALA A 26 -2.96 -29.41 9.61
CA ALA A 26 -3.34 -30.82 9.67
C ALA A 26 -2.23 -31.75 9.15
N LEU A 27 -1.55 -31.37 8.05
CA LEU A 27 -0.42 -32.11 7.51
C LEU A 27 0.74 -32.18 8.51
N ILE A 28 1.07 -31.06 9.16
CA ILE A 28 2.13 -30.97 10.17
C ILE A 28 1.84 -31.88 11.36
N LEU A 29 0.58 -31.95 11.80
CA LEU A 29 0.17 -32.80 12.92
C LEU A 29 0.05 -34.28 12.58
N SER A 30 0.09 -34.66 11.29
CA SER A 30 -0.09 -36.05 10.86
C SER A 30 1.04 -37.00 11.30
N CYS A 31 2.28 -36.52 11.42
CA CYS A 31 3.39 -37.30 11.95
C CYS A 31 4.54 -36.43 12.48
N ARG A 32 5.36 -36.99 13.39
CA ARG A 32 6.52 -36.29 13.99
C ARG A 32 7.52 -35.77 12.95
N ARG A 33 7.77 -36.54 11.89
CA ARG A 33 8.68 -36.14 10.81
C ARG A 33 8.18 -34.89 10.11
N PHE A 34 6.89 -34.81 9.81
CA PHE A 34 6.31 -33.63 9.17
C PHE A 34 6.27 -32.46 10.14
N TYR A 35 5.96 -32.71 11.41
CA TYR A 35 6.03 -31.70 12.46
C TYR A 35 7.40 -31.02 12.50
N GLU A 36 8.49 -31.77 12.65
CA GLU A 36 9.83 -31.20 12.76
C GLU A 36 10.30 -30.47 11.49
N LEU A 37 9.90 -30.97 10.31
CA LEU A 37 10.34 -30.41 9.03
C LEU A 37 9.55 -29.18 8.61
N LEU A 38 8.22 -29.21 8.76
CA LEU A 38 7.32 -28.24 8.17
C LEU A 38 6.85 -27.16 9.15
N LEU A 39 7.12 -27.31 10.45
CA LEU A 39 6.78 -26.28 11.44
C LEU A 39 7.41 -24.91 11.11
N PRO A 40 8.70 -24.80 10.72
CA PRO A 40 9.26 -23.50 10.28
C PRO A 40 8.56 -22.95 9.03
N THR A 41 8.11 -23.81 8.11
CA THR A 41 7.35 -23.40 6.92
C THR A 41 5.96 -22.89 7.28
N LEU A 42 5.33 -23.45 8.32
CA LEU A 42 4.07 -22.90 8.83
C LEU A 42 4.25 -21.51 9.42
N TYR A 43 5.33 -21.32 10.18
CA TYR A 43 5.65 -20.04 10.81
C TYR A 43 6.25 -19.02 9.85
N SER A 44 6.57 -19.37 8.60
CA SER A 44 7.14 -18.39 7.67
C SER A 44 6.16 -17.32 7.23
N LYS A 45 4.86 -17.67 7.16
CA LYS A 45 3.76 -16.73 6.89
C LYS A 45 2.76 -16.83 8.04
N VAL A 46 2.76 -15.82 8.90
CA VAL A 46 1.91 -15.74 10.08
C VAL A 46 0.80 -14.74 9.82
N THR A 47 -0.41 -15.15 10.17
CA THR A 47 -1.60 -14.35 9.96
C THR A 47 -2.43 -14.37 11.23
N LEU A 48 -2.71 -13.19 11.74
CA LEU A 48 -3.41 -12.93 12.98
C LEU A 48 -4.66 -12.10 12.61
N PHE A 49 -5.78 -12.78 12.36
CA PHE A 49 -7.05 -12.18 11.90
C PHE A 49 -8.11 -12.12 13.01
N GLU A 50 -9.06 -11.20 12.83
CA GLU A 50 -10.29 -11.11 13.62
C GLU A 50 -11.39 -12.11 13.21
N PRO A 51 -12.40 -12.35 14.09
CA PRO A 51 -12.43 -11.90 15.49
C PRO A 51 -11.29 -12.62 16.23
N ILE A 52 -10.46 -11.85 16.94
CA ILE A 52 -9.25 -12.39 17.55
C ILE A 52 -9.73 -13.47 18.52
N ASP A 53 -9.42 -14.72 18.19
CA ASP A 53 -9.38 -15.75 19.21
C ASP A 53 -8.13 -15.42 20.01
N ASP A 54 -8.31 -14.68 21.11
CA ASP A 54 -7.28 -14.27 22.05
C ASP A 54 -6.29 -15.42 22.29
N THR A 55 -6.81 -16.64 22.40
CA THR A 55 -6.03 -17.86 22.53
C THR A 55 -5.00 -18.04 21.41
N LYS A 56 -5.33 -17.80 20.14
CA LYS A 56 -4.39 -17.93 19.01
C LYS A 56 -3.31 -16.86 19.06
N TRP A 57 -3.68 -15.62 19.38
CA TRP A 57 -2.76 -14.50 19.52
C TRP A 57 -1.72 -14.79 20.61
N PHE A 58 -2.19 -15.13 21.82
CA PHE A 58 -1.31 -15.46 22.94
C PHE A 58 -0.50 -16.73 22.71
N ASN A 59 -1.08 -17.78 22.11
CA ASN A 59 -0.34 -18.98 21.75
C ASN A 59 0.79 -18.67 20.77
N PHE A 60 0.56 -17.79 19.80
CA PHE A 60 1.59 -17.34 18.88
C PHE A 60 2.70 -16.60 19.63
N MET A 61 2.36 -15.57 20.41
CA MET A 61 3.31 -14.77 21.18
C MET A 61 4.18 -15.62 22.10
N HIS A 62 3.54 -16.44 22.94
CA HIS A 62 4.22 -17.34 23.86
C HIS A 62 5.13 -18.33 23.10
N THR A 63 4.68 -18.85 21.96
CA THR A 63 5.49 -19.77 21.14
C THR A 63 6.71 -19.08 20.54
N ILE A 64 6.57 -17.88 19.99
CA ILE A 64 7.67 -17.11 19.38
C ILE A 64 8.70 -16.72 20.45
N VAL A 65 8.22 -16.33 21.63
CA VAL A 65 9.10 -15.95 22.74
C VAL A 65 9.91 -17.15 23.23
N GLN A 66 9.27 -18.31 23.41
CA GLN A 66 9.93 -19.52 23.90
C GLN A 66 10.75 -20.28 22.85
N ARG A 67 10.49 -20.07 21.56
CA ARG A 67 11.15 -20.78 20.46
C ARG A 67 11.78 -19.81 19.47
N PRO A 68 12.98 -19.27 19.76
CA PRO A 68 13.67 -18.30 18.88
C PRO A 68 13.84 -18.79 17.43
N LYS A 69 14.05 -20.10 17.22
CA LYS A 69 14.13 -20.68 15.86
C LYS A 69 12.84 -20.51 15.03
N LEU A 70 11.68 -20.45 15.68
CA LEU A 70 10.41 -20.17 15.01
C LEU A 70 10.23 -18.68 14.76
N ALA A 71 10.68 -17.81 15.68
CA ALA A 71 10.74 -16.36 15.47
C ALA A 71 11.59 -16.02 14.23
N GLU A 72 12.75 -16.66 14.10
CA GLU A 72 13.61 -16.57 12.93
C GLU A 72 12.98 -17.16 11.66
N ALA A 73 11.98 -18.04 11.77
CA ALA A 73 11.32 -18.60 10.60
C ALA A 73 10.35 -17.61 9.96
N VAL A 74 9.80 -16.66 10.74
CA VAL A 74 8.81 -15.68 10.28
C VAL A 74 9.40 -14.74 9.23
N ARG A 75 8.74 -14.66 8.08
CA ARG A 75 9.10 -13.79 6.95
C ARG A 75 7.98 -12.83 6.57
N ASP A 76 6.73 -13.28 6.68
CA ASP A 76 5.56 -12.49 6.36
C ASP A 76 4.64 -12.48 7.58
N LEU A 77 4.31 -11.28 8.07
CA LEU A 77 3.42 -11.08 9.20
C LEU A 77 2.22 -10.25 8.76
N TYR A 78 1.03 -10.79 8.99
CA TYR A 78 -0.25 -10.12 8.74
C TYR A 78 -0.95 -9.96 10.08
N VAL A 79 -1.19 -8.72 10.47
CA VAL A 79 -1.85 -8.34 11.71
C VAL A 79 -3.11 -7.57 11.34
N TYR A 80 -4.26 -8.18 11.57
CA TYR A 80 -5.52 -7.47 11.56
C TYR A 80 -5.71 -6.74 12.90
N SER A 81 -6.56 -5.71 12.91
CA SER A 81 -6.88 -4.88 14.07
C SER A 81 -6.80 -5.65 15.39
N TRP A 82 -6.09 -5.10 16.37
CA TRP A 82 -5.91 -5.71 17.69
C TRP A 82 -6.46 -4.82 18.80
N ASP A 83 -6.64 -5.41 19.97
CA ASP A 83 -7.03 -4.62 21.13
C ASP A 83 -5.84 -3.89 21.73
N VAL A 84 -5.97 -2.56 21.83
CA VAL A 84 -4.93 -1.68 22.38
C VAL A 84 -5.07 -1.46 23.88
N SER A 85 -6.19 -1.83 24.49
CA SER A 85 -6.43 -1.54 25.92
C SER A 85 -7.16 -2.63 26.70
N ALA A 86 -7.77 -3.64 26.05
CA ALA A 86 -8.35 -4.74 26.78
C ALA A 86 -7.26 -5.67 27.32
N ALA A 87 -7.22 -5.75 28.64
CA ALA A 87 -6.59 -6.85 29.35
C ALA A 87 -7.30 -8.15 28.99
N THR A 88 -6.52 -9.24 28.88
CA THR A 88 -7.09 -10.57 28.65
C THR A 88 -7.28 -11.29 29.97
N ASP A 89 -8.54 -11.64 30.26
CA ASP A 89 -8.88 -12.44 31.43
C ASP A 89 -8.12 -13.79 31.42
N ASN A 90 -7.38 -14.06 32.49
CA ASN A 90 -6.54 -15.26 32.67
C ASN A 90 -5.28 -15.33 31.81
N PHE A 91 -4.78 -14.21 31.29
CA PHE A 91 -3.43 -14.16 30.75
C PHE A 91 -2.40 -14.32 31.88
N HIS A 92 -1.49 -15.28 31.71
CA HIS A 92 -0.41 -15.52 32.68
C HIS A 92 0.90 -15.67 31.92
N CYS A 93 1.74 -14.64 32.01
CA CYS A 93 3.12 -14.68 31.57
C CYS A 93 4.06 -14.58 32.76
N ASP A 94 5.25 -15.19 32.65
CA ASP A 94 6.33 -15.02 33.61
C ASP A 94 6.80 -13.55 33.59
N PRO A 95 6.69 -12.79 34.71
CA PRO A 95 7.17 -11.40 34.76
C PRO A 95 8.65 -11.26 34.42
N ASN A 96 9.47 -12.27 34.76
CA ASN A 96 10.90 -12.24 34.42
C ASN A 96 11.14 -12.27 32.91
N LEU A 97 10.25 -12.94 32.17
CA LEU A 97 10.32 -13.00 30.71
C LEU A 97 9.97 -11.66 30.09
N ILE A 98 8.93 -10.98 30.60
CA ILE A 98 8.56 -9.63 30.15
C ILE A 98 9.71 -8.66 30.41
N SER A 99 10.26 -8.69 31.63
CA SER A 99 11.41 -7.86 32.00
C SER A 99 12.62 -8.12 31.08
N GLN A 100 12.93 -9.38 30.77
CA GLN A 100 13.99 -9.72 29.81
C GLN A 100 13.71 -9.16 28.40
N LEU A 101 12.46 -9.22 27.92
CA LEU A 101 12.10 -8.68 26.62
C LEU A 101 12.22 -7.15 26.58
N LEU A 102 11.83 -6.47 27.66
CA LEU A 102 11.98 -5.02 27.82
C LEU A 102 13.46 -4.61 27.81
N ASP A 103 14.34 -5.41 28.42
CA ASP A 103 15.79 -5.23 28.34
C ASP A 103 16.30 -5.41 26.90
N GLU A 104 15.81 -6.43 26.18
CA GLU A 104 16.20 -6.71 24.78
C GLU A 104 15.87 -5.52 23.85
N ILE A 105 14.84 -4.73 24.15
CA ILE A 105 14.45 -3.55 23.38
C ILE A 105 14.98 -2.22 23.95
N ASN A 106 15.88 -2.27 24.93
CA ASN A 106 16.45 -1.09 25.60
C ASN A 106 15.36 -0.12 26.09
N GLN A 107 14.34 -0.61 26.81
CA GLN A 107 13.30 0.27 27.35
C GLN A 107 13.83 1.11 28.54
N PRO A 108 13.70 2.45 28.50
CA PRO A 108 14.07 3.33 29.61
C PRO A 108 13.24 3.06 30.86
N ASP A 109 13.83 3.22 32.05
CA ASP A 109 13.16 2.93 33.33
C ASP A 109 11.89 3.76 33.57
N ASP A 110 11.80 4.97 33.02
CA ASP A 110 10.67 5.89 33.19
C ASP A 110 9.42 5.51 32.37
N GLU A 111 9.60 4.81 31.25
CA GLU A 111 8.53 4.29 30.39
C GLU A 111 8.37 2.77 30.51
N ARG A 112 9.11 2.13 31.43
CA ARG A 112 9.13 0.67 31.57
C ARG A 112 7.94 0.15 32.34
N ASP A 113 7.55 0.84 33.40
CA ASP A 113 6.52 0.37 34.34
C ASP A 113 5.16 0.19 33.65
N GLU A 114 4.76 1.15 32.80
CA GLU A 114 3.50 1.09 32.03
C GLU A 114 3.49 -0.06 31.01
N TRP A 115 4.57 -0.22 30.24
CA TRP A 115 4.68 -1.34 29.29
C TRP A 115 4.71 -2.69 30.02
N GLU A 116 5.39 -2.77 31.16
CA GLU A 116 5.44 -4.00 31.95
C GLU A 116 4.06 -4.37 32.50
N GLU A 117 3.29 -3.39 33.00
CA GLU A 117 1.90 -3.57 33.44
C GLU A 117 1.00 -4.05 32.29
N ASP A 118 1.01 -3.33 31.16
CA ASP A 118 0.20 -3.67 29.98
C ASP A 118 0.55 -5.06 29.41
N ALA A 119 1.84 -5.42 29.40
CA ALA A 119 2.27 -6.74 28.97
C ALA A 119 1.85 -7.83 29.95
N GLN A 120 1.84 -7.56 31.26
CA GLN A 120 1.36 -8.50 32.28
C GLN A 120 -0.15 -8.72 32.19
N ASP A 121 -0.90 -7.66 31.86
CA ASP A 121 -2.35 -7.70 31.65
C ASP A 121 -2.75 -8.31 30.29
N GLY A 122 -1.76 -8.58 29.44
CA GLY A 122 -1.98 -9.24 28.15
C GLY A 122 -2.46 -8.28 27.07
N VAL A 123 -2.22 -6.98 27.19
CA VAL A 123 -2.55 -6.00 26.15
C VAL A 123 -1.81 -6.35 24.85
N CYS A 124 -2.56 -6.48 23.75
CA CYS A 124 -2.00 -7.01 22.51
C CYS A 124 -0.95 -6.09 21.88
N ASP A 125 -1.14 -4.77 21.98
CA ASP A 125 -0.20 -3.78 21.45
C ASP A 125 1.16 -3.83 22.14
N ALA A 126 1.15 -3.90 23.48
CA ALA A 126 2.35 -4.05 24.30
C ALA A 126 3.14 -5.30 23.88
N TRP A 127 2.46 -6.43 23.73
CA TRP A 127 3.10 -7.66 23.28
C TRP A 127 3.59 -7.59 21.82
N LEU A 128 2.85 -6.94 20.94
CA LEU A 128 3.27 -6.76 19.54
C LEU A 128 4.61 -6.02 19.48
N GLY A 129 4.75 -4.96 20.27
CA GLY A 129 6.00 -4.21 20.38
C GLY A 129 7.17 -5.06 20.93
N LEU A 130 6.91 -5.99 21.86
CA LEU A 130 7.94 -6.90 22.40
C LEU A 130 8.38 -7.98 21.41
N ILE A 131 7.46 -8.54 20.60
CA ILE A 131 7.80 -9.67 19.72
C ILE A 131 8.43 -9.25 18.40
N LEU A 132 8.07 -8.07 17.86
CA LEU A 132 8.48 -7.63 16.53
C LEU A 132 10.02 -7.61 16.36
N PRO A 133 10.82 -7.13 17.33
CA PRO A 133 12.28 -7.15 17.23
C PRO A 133 12.89 -8.54 17.10
N ARG A 134 12.20 -9.58 17.60
CA ARG A 134 12.68 -10.97 17.55
C ARG A 134 12.44 -11.61 16.19
N LEU A 135 11.58 -11.02 15.36
CA LEU A 135 11.32 -11.48 13.99
C LEU A 135 12.43 -11.02 13.04
N THR A 136 13.66 -11.45 13.32
CA THR A 136 14.88 -10.97 12.65
C THR A 136 14.95 -11.27 11.14
N ASN A 137 14.09 -12.17 10.65
CA ASN A 137 13.96 -12.53 9.24
C ASN A 137 12.67 -12.00 8.58
N LEU A 138 11.94 -11.12 9.25
CA LEU A 138 10.75 -10.48 8.70
C LEU A 138 11.09 -9.68 7.44
N ARG A 139 10.36 -9.96 6.35
CA ARG A 139 10.51 -9.38 5.02
C ARG A 139 9.28 -8.59 4.59
N SER A 140 8.10 -9.00 5.02
CA SER A 140 6.85 -8.30 4.73
C SER A 140 6.02 -8.16 6.00
N ILE A 141 5.48 -6.96 6.21
CA ILE A 141 4.48 -6.72 7.25
C ILE A 141 3.24 -6.06 6.65
N VAL A 142 2.07 -6.54 7.03
CA VAL A 142 0.77 -5.94 6.68
C VAL A 142 -0.01 -5.75 7.97
N VAL A 143 -0.47 -4.53 8.19
CA VAL A 143 -1.05 -4.11 9.48
C VAL A 143 -2.33 -3.32 9.23
N VAL A 144 -3.42 -3.74 9.87
CA VAL A 144 -4.62 -2.91 10.06
C VAL A 144 -4.48 -2.25 11.42
N LEU A 145 -4.16 -0.96 11.44
CA LEU A 145 -3.83 -0.23 12.67
C LEU A 145 -5.08 0.19 13.43
N PRO A 146 -5.29 -0.31 14.66
CA PRO A 146 -6.28 0.24 15.58
C PRO A 146 -5.84 1.61 16.11
N TYR A 147 -6.82 2.40 16.58
CA TYR A 147 -6.56 3.65 17.28
C TYR A 147 -5.75 3.35 18.55
N GLY A 148 -4.70 4.13 18.83
CA GLY A 148 -3.92 4.00 20.06
C GLY A 148 -2.82 2.92 20.04
N SER A 149 -2.35 2.51 18.86
CA SER A 149 -1.25 1.54 18.66
C SER A 149 0.15 2.07 19.08
N ALA A 150 0.28 2.59 20.31
CA ALA A 150 1.44 3.33 20.78
C ALA A 150 2.73 2.49 20.77
N TYR A 151 2.69 1.27 21.32
CA TYR A 151 3.86 0.39 21.43
C TYR A 151 4.36 -0.09 20.07
N PHE A 152 3.45 -0.35 19.14
CA PHE A 152 3.79 -0.65 17.75
C PHE A 152 4.57 0.49 17.09
N HIS A 153 4.08 1.73 17.24
CA HIS A 153 4.77 2.90 16.66
C HIS A 153 6.11 3.17 17.35
N GLN A 154 6.15 3.03 18.68
CA GLN A 154 7.37 3.21 19.48
C GLN A 154 8.46 2.22 19.04
N ILE A 155 8.15 0.94 18.84
CA ILE A 155 9.18 -0.03 18.44
C ILE A 155 9.71 0.21 17.01
N LEU A 156 8.84 0.63 16.09
CA LEU A 156 9.27 1.03 14.75
C LEU A 156 10.21 2.24 14.81
N ARG A 157 9.88 3.23 15.65
CA ARG A 157 10.70 4.43 15.87
C ARG A 157 12.06 4.08 16.47
N LYS A 158 12.09 3.30 17.56
CA LYS A 158 13.35 2.84 18.20
C LYS A 158 14.23 2.06 17.22
N ALA A 159 13.62 1.23 16.37
CA ALA A 159 14.38 0.53 15.33
C ALA A 159 14.92 1.47 14.24
N ALA A 160 14.16 2.51 13.86
CA ALA A 160 14.60 3.52 12.90
C ALA A 160 15.75 4.40 13.42
N LEU A 161 15.76 4.70 14.73
CA LEU A 161 16.84 5.40 15.42
C LEU A 161 18.07 4.52 15.68
N GLY A 162 17.93 3.20 15.56
CA GLY A 162 19.01 2.23 15.79
C GLY A 162 19.15 1.78 17.24
N ASP A 163 18.23 2.18 18.12
CA ASP A 163 18.17 1.75 19.52
C ASP A 163 17.82 0.26 19.64
N VAL A 164 17.08 -0.26 18.65
CA VAL A 164 16.71 -1.68 18.58
C VAL A 164 17.16 -2.27 17.23
N ARG A 165 17.86 -3.40 17.28
CA ARG A 165 18.31 -4.12 16.08
C ARG A 165 17.19 -4.98 15.49
N ALA A 166 16.21 -4.33 14.86
CA ALA A 166 15.07 -4.97 14.21
C ALA A 166 15.00 -4.64 12.72
N PHE A 167 14.12 -5.33 11.99
CA PHE A 167 13.70 -4.99 10.61
C PHE A 167 14.81 -4.87 9.55
N SER A 168 16.01 -5.38 9.81
CA SER A 168 17.14 -5.32 8.86
C SER A 168 16.86 -6.00 7.51
N LYS A 169 15.92 -6.95 7.47
CA LYS A 169 15.49 -7.70 6.29
C LYS A 169 14.10 -7.31 5.79
N LEU A 170 13.46 -6.30 6.39
CA LEU A 170 12.14 -5.86 5.99
C LEU A 170 12.23 -5.20 4.60
N GLU A 171 11.52 -5.76 3.63
CA GLU A 171 11.52 -5.37 2.22
C GLU A 171 10.21 -4.65 1.83
N ALA A 172 9.11 -4.98 2.50
CA ALA A 172 7.79 -4.46 2.22
C ALA A 172 6.99 -4.19 3.50
N ALA A 173 6.23 -3.09 3.50
CA ALA A 173 5.27 -2.76 4.55
C ALA A 173 3.97 -2.26 3.93
N TYR A 174 2.84 -2.67 4.50
CA TYR A 174 1.52 -2.14 4.16
C TYR A 174 0.75 -1.81 5.43
N ILE A 175 0.21 -0.61 5.49
CA ILE A 175 -0.50 -0.11 6.66
C ILE A 175 -1.87 0.42 6.25
N THR A 176 -2.93 0.04 6.96
CA THR A 176 -4.26 0.59 6.74
C THR A 176 -4.92 0.99 8.04
N TRP A 177 -5.75 2.02 8.00
CA TRP A 177 -6.62 2.38 9.11
C TRP A 177 -7.71 1.32 9.33
N TYR A 178 -8.01 1.01 10.59
CA TYR A 178 -9.08 0.05 10.96
C TYR A 178 -10.51 0.62 10.83
N GLY A 179 -10.68 1.92 11.03
CA GLY A 179 -11.99 2.55 11.12
C GLY A 179 -12.60 2.90 9.76
N GLU A 180 -13.92 3.13 9.75
CA GLU A 180 -14.66 3.59 8.57
C GLU A 180 -14.31 5.03 8.17
N ARG A 181 -13.94 5.85 9.14
CA ARG A 181 -13.52 7.24 8.97
C ARG A 181 -12.19 7.49 9.64
N GLY A 182 -11.40 8.37 9.03
CA GLY A 182 -10.06 8.73 9.47
C GLY A 182 -8.98 7.97 8.71
N ALA A 183 -7.74 8.25 9.11
CA ALA A 183 -6.55 7.83 8.40
C ALA A 183 -5.35 7.67 9.34
N VAL A 184 -4.37 6.91 8.87
CA VAL A 184 -3.06 6.83 9.47
C VAL A 184 -2.25 8.04 9.01
N ALA A 185 -1.74 8.81 9.97
CA ALA A 185 -0.90 9.97 9.68
C ALA A 185 0.40 9.55 8.98
N SER A 186 0.80 10.28 7.94
CA SER A 186 2.03 10.02 7.17
C SER A 186 3.31 9.95 8.01
N PRO A 187 3.45 10.68 9.14
CA PRO A 187 4.61 10.56 10.02
C PRO A 187 4.80 9.14 10.59
N TYR A 188 3.73 8.36 10.79
CA TYR A 188 3.84 6.97 11.25
C TYR A 188 4.50 6.04 10.22
N LEU A 189 4.53 6.45 8.95
CA LEU A 189 5.24 5.71 7.90
C LEU A 189 6.73 6.07 7.81
N MET A 190 7.18 7.14 8.49
CA MET A 190 8.56 7.63 8.39
C MET A 190 9.58 6.58 8.84
N SER A 191 9.28 5.81 9.90
CA SER A 191 10.18 4.77 10.42
C SER A 191 10.63 3.77 9.34
N PHE A 192 9.74 3.44 8.40
CA PHE A 192 10.05 2.50 7.32
C PHE A 192 11.09 3.01 6.34
N LEU A 193 11.23 4.34 6.21
CA LEU A 193 12.23 4.94 5.33
C LEU A 193 13.66 4.60 5.78
N HIS A 194 13.87 4.42 7.09
CA HIS A 194 15.17 4.16 7.70
C HIS A 194 15.65 2.72 7.57
N PHE A 195 14.77 1.77 7.25
CA PHE A 195 15.14 0.36 7.22
C PHE A 195 15.91 0.01 5.94
N PRO A 196 17.08 -0.66 6.04
CA PRO A 196 18.04 -0.77 4.94
C PRO A 196 17.55 -1.62 3.76
N SER A 197 16.73 -2.63 4.05
CA SER A 197 16.20 -3.56 3.04
C SER A 197 14.89 -3.09 2.42
N MET A 198 14.29 -2.00 2.90
CA MET A 198 12.97 -1.57 2.44
C MET A 198 13.00 -1.17 0.96
N ARG A 199 12.03 -1.69 0.20
CA ARG A 199 11.87 -1.42 -1.24
C ARG A 199 10.45 -0.98 -1.59
N ARG A 200 9.45 -1.40 -0.82
CA ARG A 200 8.03 -1.17 -1.09
C ARG A 200 7.33 -0.66 0.16
N LEU A 201 6.66 0.48 0.04
CA LEU A 201 5.80 1.02 1.08
C LEU A 201 4.40 1.13 0.52
N GLY A 202 3.42 0.63 1.22
CA GLY A 202 2.03 0.74 0.82
C GLY A 202 1.13 1.10 1.99
N GLY A 203 -0.09 1.47 1.66
CA GLY A 203 -1.13 1.63 2.65
C GLY A 203 -2.48 2.01 2.08
N SER A 204 -3.48 2.03 2.96
CA SER A 204 -4.77 2.61 2.65
C SER A 204 -5.23 3.53 3.77
N ARG A 205 -5.97 4.58 3.44
CA ARG A 205 -6.36 5.63 4.39
C ARG A 205 -5.14 6.22 5.06
N ILE A 206 -4.19 6.68 4.25
CA ILE A 206 -3.03 7.44 4.70
C ILE A 206 -3.33 8.92 4.50
N ALA A 207 -3.18 9.73 5.52
CA ALA A 207 -3.33 11.18 5.43
C ALA A 207 -1.97 11.84 5.60
N GLU A 208 -1.61 12.76 4.71
CA GLU A 208 -0.46 13.62 4.94
C GLU A 208 -0.71 14.51 6.16
N TYR A 209 0.19 14.45 7.13
CA TYR A 209 0.05 15.24 8.34
C TYR A 209 0.23 16.73 8.04
N ASP A 210 -0.80 17.51 8.31
CA ASP A 210 -0.75 18.97 8.33
C ASP A 210 -0.78 19.45 9.80
N PRO A 211 0.29 20.08 10.31
CA PRO A 211 0.34 20.60 11.68
C PRO A 211 -0.68 21.73 11.95
N THR A 212 -1.26 22.31 10.90
CA THR A 212 -2.29 23.34 10.99
C THR A 212 -3.71 22.78 10.98
N SER A 213 -3.87 21.51 10.64
CA SER A 213 -5.17 20.83 10.66
C SER A 213 -5.70 20.69 12.09
N THR A 214 -7.03 20.76 12.23
CA THR A 214 -7.72 20.58 13.51
C THR A 214 -8.00 19.11 13.83
N GLU A 215 -7.59 18.19 12.95
CA GLU A 215 -7.78 16.75 13.16
C GLU A 215 -6.89 16.25 14.30
N LEU A 216 -7.49 15.51 15.22
CA LEU A 216 -6.83 14.94 16.39
C LEU A 216 -5.92 13.79 15.95
N PHE A 217 -4.71 14.10 15.47
CA PHE A 217 -3.66 13.11 15.38
C PHE A 217 -3.22 12.74 16.80
N THR A 218 -3.34 11.46 17.12
CA THR A 218 -3.21 11.00 18.50
C THR A 218 -1.77 10.57 18.75
N GLY A 219 -1.01 11.47 19.37
CA GLY A 219 0.33 11.18 19.87
C GLY A 219 1.23 12.42 19.83
N GLU A 220 2.00 12.63 20.90
CA GLU A 220 3.19 13.48 20.83
C GLU A 220 4.18 12.79 19.87
N MET A 221 4.28 13.31 18.65
CA MET A 221 5.20 12.77 17.66
C MET A 221 6.52 13.52 17.74
N ASP A 222 7.48 12.94 18.46
CA ASP A 222 8.86 13.38 18.35
C ASP A 222 9.38 13.11 16.93
N GLU A 223 9.75 14.19 16.22
CA GLU A 223 10.22 14.14 14.84
C GLU A 223 11.40 13.18 14.65
N LEU A 224 11.25 12.22 13.74
CA LEU A 224 12.36 11.42 13.24
C LEU A 224 13.26 12.30 12.35
N PRO A 225 14.59 12.11 12.39
CA PRO A 225 15.47 12.86 11.50
C PRO A 225 15.16 12.51 10.04
N LEU A 226 14.88 13.52 9.23
CA LEU A 226 14.68 13.37 7.80
C LEU A 226 15.90 12.68 7.15
N ILE A 227 15.63 11.72 6.28
CA ILE A 227 16.67 11.03 5.49
C ILE A 227 16.47 11.34 4.02
N GLU A 228 17.55 11.43 3.26
CA GLU A 228 17.47 11.76 1.81
C GLU A 228 17.85 10.58 0.91
N SER A 229 17.98 9.37 1.46
CA SER A 229 18.51 8.22 0.72
C SER A 229 17.89 6.88 1.11
N SER A 230 16.58 6.86 1.34
CA SER A 230 15.85 5.59 1.50
C SER A 230 15.96 4.72 0.24
N GLY A 231 16.02 3.40 0.44
CA GLY A 231 16.05 2.40 -0.62
C GLY A 231 14.69 2.10 -1.26
N ILE A 232 13.62 2.75 -0.77
CA ILE A 232 12.26 2.55 -1.28
C ILE A 232 12.17 3.02 -2.73
N THR A 233 11.55 2.17 -3.55
CA THR A 233 11.40 2.37 -5.00
C THR A 233 9.94 2.31 -5.45
N HIS A 234 9.03 1.84 -4.59
CA HIS A 234 7.62 1.74 -4.89
C HIS A 234 6.82 2.24 -3.69
N ILE A 235 5.93 3.20 -3.95
CA ILE A 235 4.95 3.71 -2.99
C ILE A 235 3.55 3.51 -3.57
N GLU A 236 2.64 2.97 -2.76
CA GLU A 236 1.24 2.74 -3.15
C GLU A 236 0.28 3.09 -2.03
N PHE A 237 -0.52 4.12 -2.22
CA PHE A 237 -1.54 4.56 -1.28
C PHE A 237 -2.93 4.51 -1.91
N GLN A 238 -3.88 3.89 -1.22
CA GLN A 238 -5.27 3.73 -1.68
C GLN A 238 -6.20 4.46 -0.72
N ARG A 239 -7.25 5.11 -1.24
CA ARG A 239 -8.15 5.93 -0.41
C ARG A 239 -7.37 6.82 0.56
N SER A 240 -6.40 7.58 0.07
CA SER A 240 -5.41 8.32 0.87
C SER A 240 -5.32 9.76 0.37
N ASN A 241 -4.90 10.70 1.22
CA ASN A 241 -4.90 12.12 0.88
C ASN A 241 -3.50 12.72 0.95
N ASN A 242 -3.30 13.83 0.24
CA ASN A 242 -2.12 14.68 0.33
C ASN A 242 -2.54 16.13 0.59
N THR A 243 -1.65 16.90 1.20
CA THR A 243 -1.86 18.31 1.52
C THR A 243 -1.09 19.19 0.52
N GLU A 244 -0.97 20.49 0.80
CA GLU A 244 -0.19 21.45 0.01
C GLU A 244 1.28 21.05 -0.18
N ASP A 245 1.82 20.19 0.69
CA ASP A 245 3.19 19.67 0.58
C ASP A 245 3.30 18.48 -0.40
N GLY A 246 2.20 17.86 -0.80
CA GLY A 246 2.22 16.83 -1.85
C GLY A 246 3.05 15.59 -1.49
N MET A 247 3.02 15.17 -0.23
CA MET A 247 3.81 14.07 0.33
C MET A 247 5.33 14.30 0.21
N LEU A 248 5.78 15.56 0.26
CA LEU A 248 7.18 15.95 0.01
C LEU A 248 8.16 15.17 0.89
N HIS A 249 7.85 14.98 2.17
CA HIS A 249 8.73 14.27 3.09
C HIS A 249 8.85 12.77 2.76
N LEU A 250 7.73 12.10 2.44
CA LEU A 250 7.74 10.69 2.02
C LEU A 250 8.47 10.49 0.69
N ILE A 251 8.11 11.28 -0.33
CA ILE A 251 8.63 11.15 -1.69
C ILE A 251 10.08 11.62 -1.76
N GLY A 252 10.39 12.75 -1.11
CA GLY A 252 11.71 13.38 -1.08
C GLY A 252 12.76 12.54 -0.39
N SER A 253 12.36 11.67 0.54
CA SER A 253 13.26 10.76 1.27
C SER A 253 13.75 9.56 0.45
N CYS A 254 13.05 9.24 -0.64
CA CYS A 254 13.45 8.13 -1.52
C CYS A 254 14.65 8.52 -2.39
N LYS A 255 15.57 7.58 -2.63
CA LYS A 255 16.74 7.86 -3.49
C LYS A 255 16.40 7.88 -4.98
N ALA A 256 15.55 6.95 -5.42
CA ALA A 256 15.22 6.75 -6.83
C ALA A 256 13.87 6.04 -6.96
N LEU A 257 12.79 6.78 -6.73
CA LEU A 257 11.44 6.23 -6.80
C LEU A 257 11.14 5.81 -8.24
N ARG A 258 10.60 4.59 -8.42
CA ARG A 258 10.26 3.99 -9.72
C ARG A 258 8.78 3.90 -9.97
N SER A 259 7.98 3.77 -8.91
CA SER A 259 6.54 3.60 -9.02
C SER A 259 5.87 4.37 -7.90
N PHE A 260 4.86 5.16 -8.26
CA PHE A 260 4.03 5.87 -7.30
C PHE A 260 2.55 5.69 -7.69
N ARG A 261 1.73 5.28 -6.72
CA ARG A 261 0.27 5.20 -6.85
C ARG A 261 -0.39 5.94 -5.70
N LEU A 262 -1.35 6.80 -6.03
CA LEU A 262 -2.24 7.45 -5.08
C LEU A 262 -3.67 7.35 -5.61
N GLY A 263 -4.54 6.68 -4.85
CA GLY A 263 -5.99 6.79 -4.98
C GLY A 263 -6.50 7.72 -3.89
N TYR A 264 -7.08 8.86 -4.27
CA TYR A 264 -7.59 9.86 -3.34
C TYR A 264 -8.84 9.36 -2.61
N GLY A 265 -8.85 9.49 -1.28
CA GLY A 265 -9.88 8.91 -0.42
C GLY A 265 -11.00 9.87 0.00
N GLY A 266 -10.87 11.16 -0.32
CA GLY A 266 -11.87 12.18 0.01
C GLY A 266 -12.09 12.33 1.50
N VAL A 267 -13.29 12.83 1.83
CA VAL A 267 -13.76 13.16 3.20
C VAL A 267 -13.76 11.94 4.13
N MET A 268 -13.73 10.72 3.59
CA MET A 268 -13.64 9.52 4.42
C MET A 268 -12.25 9.33 5.02
N THR A 269 -11.23 9.99 4.47
CA THR A 269 -9.82 9.88 4.86
C THR A 269 -9.37 11.07 5.70
N SER A 270 -9.50 12.28 5.17
CA SER A 270 -9.32 13.55 5.88
C SER A 270 -10.22 14.61 5.26
N ASP A 271 -10.47 15.70 5.99
CA ASP A 271 -11.20 16.87 5.50
C ASP A 271 -10.37 17.77 4.56
N ASP A 272 -9.11 17.40 4.29
CA ASP A 272 -8.20 18.19 3.45
C ASP A 272 -8.51 18.07 1.95
N ASP A 273 -8.32 19.17 1.23
CA ASP A 273 -8.45 19.21 -0.22
C ASP A 273 -7.35 18.40 -0.93
N PHE A 274 -7.67 17.85 -2.10
CA PHE A 274 -6.70 17.17 -2.94
C PHE A 274 -5.77 18.15 -3.68
N HIS A 275 -4.46 17.95 -3.57
CA HIS A 275 -3.46 18.84 -4.20
C HIS A 275 -2.59 18.09 -5.22
N PRO A 276 -3.10 17.76 -6.43
CA PRO A 276 -2.36 16.96 -7.42
C PRO A 276 -1.11 17.66 -7.95
N ARG A 277 -1.14 19.00 -8.06
CA ARG A 277 0.01 19.77 -8.51
C ARG A 277 1.17 19.69 -7.52
N ALA A 278 0.89 19.86 -6.22
CA ALA A 278 1.88 19.71 -5.16
C ALA A 278 2.52 18.31 -5.19
N LEU A 279 1.69 17.28 -5.37
CA LEU A 279 2.16 15.91 -5.53
C LEU A 279 3.13 15.75 -6.70
N VAL A 280 2.80 16.28 -7.87
CA VAL A 280 3.68 16.23 -9.05
C VAL A 280 4.97 17.02 -8.82
N GLU A 281 4.92 18.18 -8.15
CA GLU A 281 6.12 18.94 -7.76
C GLU A 281 7.03 18.10 -6.86
N SER A 282 6.49 17.39 -5.88
CA SER A 282 7.25 16.47 -5.02
C SER A 282 7.89 15.31 -5.81
N LEU A 283 7.20 14.81 -6.84
CA LEU A 283 7.72 13.76 -7.73
C LEU A 283 8.82 14.24 -8.68
N LYS A 284 9.00 15.55 -8.89
CA LYS A 284 10.01 16.09 -9.83
C LYS A 284 11.44 15.70 -9.50
N ARG A 285 11.75 15.35 -8.25
CA ARG A 285 13.07 14.82 -7.87
C ARG A 285 13.37 13.47 -8.55
N HIS A 286 12.34 12.74 -8.97
CA HIS A 286 12.42 11.39 -9.55
C HIS A 286 12.20 11.35 -11.07
N LYS A 287 12.32 12.48 -11.78
CA LYS A 287 12.12 12.59 -13.25
C LYS A 287 12.85 11.52 -14.09
N THR A 288 14.02 11.09 -13.63
CA THR A 288 14.88 10.12 -14.34
C THR A 288 14.75 8.69 -13.82
N SER A 289 13.97 8.45 -12.76
CA SER A 289 13.78 7.13 -12.17
C SER A 289 12.34 6.66 -12.15
N LEU A 290 11.36 7.57 -12.13
CA LEU A 290 9.95 7.26 -12.05
C LEU A 290 9.48 6.66 -13.38
N GLU A 291 9.17 5.37 -13.34
CA GLU A 291 8.72 4.58 -14.49
C GLU A 291 7.19 4.47 -14.55
N ARG A 292 6.51 4.56 -13.40
CA ARG A 292 5.05 4.40 -13.29
C ARG A 292 4.42 5.45 -12.36
N LEU A 293 3.35 6.08 -12.84
CA LEU A 293 2.55 7.02 -12.07
C LEU A 293 1.08 6.66 -12.20
N TRP A 294 0.40 6.54 -11.07
CA TRP A 294 -1.04 6.37 -10.98
C TRP A 294 -1.61 7.40 -10.01
N VAL A 295 -2.47 8.27 -10.51
CA VAL A 295 -3.20 9.25 -9.70
C VAL A 295 -4.67 9.10 -10.06
N GLU A 296 -5.48 8.71 -9.09
CA GLU A 296 -6.90 8.47 -9.26
C GLU A 296 -7.67 9.13 -8.12
N ILE A 297 -8.89 9.58 -8.41
CA ILE A 297 -9.80 10.13 -7.42
C ILE A 297 -10.95 9.14 -7.27
N ASP A 298 -11.03 8.48 -6.11
CA ASP A 298 -12.05 7.45 -5.82
C ASP A 298 -13.34 8.05 -5.20
N CYS A 299 -13.46 9.37 -5.05
CA CYS A 299 -14.66 10.02 -4.51
C CYS A 299 -15.60 10.54 -5.61
N GLU A 300 -16.90 10.42 -5.37
CA GLU A 300 -17.99 10.95 -6.21
C GLU A 300 -18.18 12.47 -6.05
N ASP A 301 -17.47 13.10 -5.11
CA ASP A 301 -17.61 14.52 -4.86
C ASP A 301 -17.08 15.33 -6.05
N PRO A 302 -17.87 16.27 -6.61
CA PRO A 302 -17.40 17.16 -7.65
C PRO A 302 -16.36 18.11 -7.07
N ILE A 303 -15.08 17.79 -7.29
CA ILE A 303 -13.97 18.65 -6.89
C ILE A 303 -13.70 19.61 -8.05
N ASP A 304 -14.24 20.83 -7.95
CA ASP A 304 -14.08 21.90 -8.95
C ASP A 304 -12.88 22.81 -8.62
N GLY A 305 -11.94 22.98 -9.54
CA GLY A 305 -10.86 23.97 -9.40
C GLY A 305 -9.72 23.83 -10.41
N GLU A 306 -9.07 24.95 -10.79
CA GLU A 306 -7.84 24.93 -11.61
C GLU A 306 -6.65 24.28 -10.87
N ASP A 307 -6.72 24.21 -9.54
CA ASP A 307 -5.71 23.59 -8.67
C ASP A 307 -5.68 22.05 -8.76
N MET A 308 -6.66 21.46 -9.46
CA MET A 308 -6.78 20.01 -9.69
C MET A 308 -5.95 19.49 -10.88
N LEU A 309 -5.28 20.38 -11.62
CA LEU A 309 -4.45 19.96 -12.74
C LEU A 309 -3.12 19.37 -12.24
N ILE A 310 -2.74 18.20 -12.77
CA ILE A 310 -1.44 17.59 -12.47
C ILE A 310 -0.29 18.40 -13.10
N GLY A 311 -0.58 19.12 -14.19
CA GLY A 311 0.41 19.86 -14.98
C GLY A 311 1.14 19.02 -16.02
N SER A 312 2.24 19.57 -16.55
CA SER A 312 3.04 18.89 -17.60
C SER A 312 3.97 17.83 -16.98
N LEU A 313 3.96 16.64 -17.57
CA LEU A 313 4.82 15.52 -17.21
C LEU A 313 5.98 15.31 -18.19
N VAL A 314 6.22 16.24 -19.13
CA VAL A 314 7.25 16.11 -20.19
C VAL A 314 8.64 15.86 -19.62
N GLU A 315 8.93 16.41 -18.45
CA GLU A 315 10.24 16.31 -17.79
C GLU A 315 10.52 14.91 -17.20
N PHE A 316 9.51 14.05 -17.07
CA PHE A 316 9.65 12.69 -16.53
C PHE A 316 10.16 11.72 -17.61
N THR A 317 11.44 11.85 -17.94
CA THR A 317 12.12 11.10 -19.01
C THR A 317 12.15 9.58 -18.85
N ALA A 318 11.89 9.05 -17.65
CA ALA A 318 11.81 7.62 -17.39
C ALA A 318 10.37 7.08 -17.37
N LEU A 319 9.35 7.95 -17.42
CA LEU A 319 7.96 7.57 -17.23
C LEU A 319 7.45 6.78 -18.44
N LYS A 320 7.03 5.54 -18.18
CA LYS A 320 6.53 4.59 -19.17
C LYS A 320 5.04 4.37 -19.04
N HIS A 321 4.55 4.28 -17.82
CA HIS A 321 3.14 4.01 -17.53
C HIS A 321 2.51 5.18 -16.79
N LEU A 322 1.42 5.71 -17.33
CA LEU A 322 0.63 6.78 -16.72
C LEU A 322 -0.83 6.36 -16.62
N HIS A 323 -1.39 6.41 -15.41
CA HIS A 323 -2.82 6.38 -15.16
C HIS A 323 -3.22 7.70 -14.50
N VAL A 324 -4.15 8.41 -15.14
CA VAL A 324 -4.69 9.68 -14.62
C VAL A 324 -6.11 9.89 -15.15
N ARG A 325 -6.91 10.75 -14.51
CA ARG A 325 -8.16 11.22 -15.09
C ARG A 325 -7.87 12.17 -16.26
N LEU A 326 -8.67 12.09 -17.31
CA LEU A 326 -8.54 13.00 -18.46
C LEU A 326 -8.64 14.50 -18.05
N PRO A 327 -9.59 14.91 -17.18
CA PRO A 327 -9.71 16.31 -16.74
C PRO A 327 -8.51 16.83 -15.94
N ASP A 328 -7.77 15.96 -15.26
CA ASP A 328 -6.59 16.38 -14.46
C ASP A 328 -5.36 16.61 -15.36
N LEU A 329 -5.35 15.99 -16.55
CA LEU A 329 -4.26 16.08 -17.52
C LEU A 329 -4.48 17.19 -18.55
N LEU A 330 -5.71 17.36 -19.04
CA LEU A 330 -6.08 18.39 -20.01
C LEU A 330 -6.94 19.47 -19.35
N ASN A 331 -6.52 20.72 -19.48
CA ASN A 331 -7.21 21.88 -18.96
C ASN A 331 -8.39 22.25 -19.86
N PHE A 332 -9.59 21.81 -19.50
CA PHE A 332 -10.84 22.15 -20.18
C PHE A 332 -11.43 23.52 -19.76
N GLY A 333 -10.68 24.32 -19.00
CA GLY A 333 -11.09 25.62 -18.48
C GLY A 333 -12.06 25.54 -17.29
N HIS A 334 -12.57 26.70 -16.85
CA HIS A 334 -13.56 26.77 -15.78
C HIS A 334 -14.81 25.96 -16.15
N PHE A 335 -15.27 25.12 -15.22
CA PHE A 335 -16.40 24.19 -15.35
C PHE A 335 -16.20 23.01 -16.31
N GLY A 336 -15.03 22.85 -16.93
CA GLY A 336 -14.72 21.67 -17.74
C GLY A 336 -15.55 21.52 -19.04
N GLU A 337 -16.29 22.54 -19.46
CA GLU A 337 -17.19 22.48 -20.63
C GLU A 337 -16.54 22.98 -21.94
N GLY A 338 -15.29 23.46 -21.89
CA GLY A 338 -14.58 24.05 -23.03
C GLY A 338 -13.66 23.08 -23.78
N PRO A 339 -13.09 23.48 -24.93
CA PRO A 339 -12.01 22.75 -25.55
C PRO A 339 -10.75 22.78 -24.66
N PRO A 340 -9.90 21.73 -24.72
CA PRO A 340 -8.69 21.68 -23.93
C PRO A 340 -7.71 22.79 -24.34
N ARG A 341 -7.19 23.53 -23.36
CA ARG A 341 -6.25 24.66 -23.53
C ARG A 341 -4.81 24.21 -23.80
N ASN A 342 -4.47 22.99 -23.43
CA ASN A 342 -3.20 22.31 -23.69
C ASN A 342 -3.43 21.04 -24.51
N ALA A 343 -2.38 20.54 -25.15
CA ALA A 343 -2.45 19.32 -25.95
C ALA A 343 -1.66 18.17 -25.32
N LEU A 344 -2.08 16.92 -25.58
CA LEU A 344 -1.40 15.71 -25.07
C LEU A 344 0.09 15.68 -25.46
N LYS A 345 0.44 16.13 -26.67
CA LYS A 345 1.83 16.20 -27.15
C LYS A 345 2.72 17.13 -26.32
N ASP A 346 2.13 18.13 -25.67
CA ASP A 346 2.83 19.16 -24.90
C ASP A 346 2.91 18.83 -23.40
N VAL A 347 2.14 17.85 -22.92
CA VAL A 347 2.12 17.45 -21.50
C VAL A 347 2.62 16.05 -21.23
N LEU A 348 2.59 15.13 -22.20
CA LEU A 348 3.04 13.76 -22.00
C LEU A 348 4.54 13.61 -22.29
N PRO A 349 5.29 12.83 -21.48
CA PRO A 349 6.69 12.56 -21.75
C PRO A 349 6.88 11.67 -22.98
N PRO A 350 8.00 11.81 -23.70
CA PRO A 350 8.30 11.03 -24.90
C PRO A 350 8.55 9.54 -24.62
N SER A 351 8.94 9.19 -23.39
CA SER A 351 9.22 7.81 -22.93
C SER A 351 7.97 6.96 -22.66
N LEU A 352 6.77 7.57 -22.75
CA LEU A 352 5.53 6.91 -22.38
C LEU A 352 5.19 5.78 -23.35
N ASP A 353 4.98 4.57 -22.81
CA ASP A 353 4.56 3.38 -23.55
C ASP A 353 3.10 2.97 -23.28
N THR A 354 2.55 3.35 -22.13
CA THR A 354 1.20 3.00 -21.69
C THR A 354 0.52 4.24 -21.13
N LEU A 355 -0.58 4.65 -21.76
CA LEU A 355 -1.44 5.72 -21.27
C LEU A 355 -2.81 5.16 -20.92
N TYR A 356 -3.25 5.41 -19.70
CA TYR A 356 -4.58 5.11 -19.22
C TYR A 356 -5.27 6.41 -18.81
N LEU A 357 -6.45 6.66 -19.37
CA LEU A 357 -7.27 7.81 -19.03
C LEU A 357 -8.60 7.35 -18.40
N SER A 358 -8.85 7.73 -17.15
CA SER A 358 -10.14 7.55 -16.49
C SER A 358 -11.02 8.80 -16.61
N TRP A 359 -12.30 8.66 -16.22
CA TRP A 359 -13.28 9.75 -16.19
C TRP A 359 -13.41 10.44 -17.55
N CYS A 360 -13.47 9.62 -18.60
CA CYS A 360 -13.67 10.12 -19.95
C CYS A 360 -15.16 10.36 -20.19
N ASN A 361 -15.62 11.59 -19.95
CA ASN A 361 -16.99 11.98 -20.27
C ASN A 361 -17.15 12.27 -21.79
N PRO A 362 -18.38 12.24 -22.35
CA PRO A 362 -18.61 12.45 -23.79
C PRO A 362 -18.10 13.80 -24.31
N VAL A 363 -18.17 14.85 -23.50
CA VAL A 363 -17.78 16.21 -23.88
C VAL A 363 -16.26 16.31 -24.04
N HIS A 364 -15.48 15.63 -23.20
CA HIS A 364 -14.03 15.61 -23.27
C HIS A 364 -13.54 14.65 -24.36
N LEU A 365 -14.24 13.52 -24.53
CA LEU A 365 -13.89 12.48 -25.49
C LEU A 365 -13.91 12.95 -26.94
N GLN A 366 -14.77 13.91 -27.30
CA GLN A 366 -14.81 14.44 -28.68
C GLN A 366 -13.46 15.03 -29.13
N TYR A 367 -12.61 15.44 -28.18
CA TYR A 367 -11.30 16.02 -28.48
C TYR A 367 -10.17 14.96 -28.53
N LEU A 368 -10.35 13.79 -27.90
CA LEU A 368 -9.29 12.78 -27.83
C LEU A 368 -8.80 12.26 -29.18
N PRO A 369 -9.64 12.01 -30.21
CA PRO A 369 -9.15 11.56 -31.51
C PRO A 369 -8.12 12.51 -32.12
N GLN A 370 -8.42 13.81 -32.11
CA GLN A 370 -7.48 14.83 -32.61
C GLN A 370 -6.23 14.90 -31.74
N GLN A 371 -6.38 14.91 -30.42
CA GLN A 371 -5.26 14.98 -29.48
C GLN A 371 -4.29 13.79 -29.64
N LEU A 372 -4.83 12.60 -29.84
CA LEU A 372 -4.07 11.38 -30.05
C LEU A 372 -3.38 11.35 -31.42
N ASP A 373 -4.08 11.75 -32.48
CA ASP A 373 -3.50 11.84 -33.83
C ASP A 373 -2.33 12.84 -33.85
N GLU A 374 -2.49 14.02 -33.23
CA GLU A 374 -1.41 15.00 -33.09
C GLU A 374 -0.21 14.47 -32.27
N LEU A 375 -0.48 13.70 -31.21
CA LEU A 375 0.54 13.05 -30.39
C LEU A 375 1.35 12.04 -31.21
N ILE A 376 0.67 11.21 -32.00
CA ILE A 376 1.30 10.18 -32.85
C ILE A 376 2.12 10.84 -33.95
N GLN A 377 1.57 11.85 -34.64
CA GLN A 377 2.25 12.54 -35.74
C GLN A 377 3.46 13.36 -35.28
N SER A 378 3.41 13.94 -34.09
CA SER A 378 4.52 14.74 -33.55
C SER A 378 5.72 13.90 -33.11
N ARG A 379 5.51 12.61 -32.82
CA ARG A 379 6.55 11.69 -32.35
C ARG A 379 7.08 10.83 -33.49
N ARG A 380 8.26 11.18 -34.02
CA ARG A 380 8.95 10.40 -35.07
C ARG A 380 9.14 8.92 -34.72
N GLU A 381 9.24 8.60 -33.43
CA GLU A 381 9.30 7.25 -32.88
C GLU A 381 8.43 7.21 -31.61
N SER A 382 7.10 7.21 -31.77
CA SER A 382 6.20 7.04 -30.63
C SER A 382 6.48 5.69 -29.95
N GLN A 383 6.81 5.72 -28.66
CA GLN A 383 6.94 4.52 -27.84
C GLN A 383 5.59 4.04 -27.29
N LEU A 384 4.51 4.80 -27.51
CA LEU A 384 3.19 4.44 -27.03
C LEU A 384 2.75 3.14 -27.69
N MET A 385 2.62 2.09 -26.88
CA MET A 385 2.19 0.75 -27.30
C MET A 385 0.77 0.44 -26.87
N LYS A 386 0.30 1.09 -25.80
CA LYS A 386 -1.02 0.82 -25.21
C LYS A 386 -1.74 2.11 -24.82
N PHE A 387 -3.01 2.19 -25.20
CA PHE A 387 -3.90 3.29 -24.87
C PHE A 387 -5.23 2.75 -24.36
N ASP A 388 -5.50 2.97 -23.08
CA ASP A 388 -6.72 2.53 -22.42
C ASP A 388 -7.54 3.74 -22.00
N ILE A 389 -8.85 3.66 -22.19
CA ILE A 389 -9.80 4.67 -21.72
C ILE A 389 -10.91 4.00 -20.91
N GLN A 390 -11.33 4.69 -19.85
CA GLN A 390 -12.43 4.29 -18.99
C GLN A 390 -13.47 5.42 -18.96
N ASP A 391 -14.73 5.07 -19.20
CA ASP A 391 -15.83 6.03 -19.19
C ASP A 391 -16.27 6.43 -17.78
N GLU A 392 -17.03 7.52 -17.72
CA GLU A 392 -17.82 7.91 -16.56
C GLU A 392 -19.21 7.32 -16.80
N GLY A 393 -19.58 6.31 -16.01
CA GLY A 393 -20.71 5.43 -16.24
C GLY A 393 -22.11 6.07 -16.11
N GLU A 394 -22.31 7.28 -16.62
CA GLU A 394 -23.60 7.97 -16.67
C GLU A 394 -24.10 8.21 -18.11
N VAL A 395 -23.24 8.10 -19.13
CA VAL A 395 -23.63 8.37 -20.52
C VAL A 395 -23.12 7.27 -21.45
N GLU A 396 -24.01 6.72 -22.28
CA GLU A 396 -23.62 5.87 -23.41
C GLU A 396 -22.62 6.66 -24.28
N LEU A 397 -21.34 6.30 -24.17
CA LEU A 397 -20.34 6.86 -25.05
C LEU A 397 -20.73 6.54 -26.48
N THR A 398 -20.70 7.55 -27.33
CA THR A 398 -21.06 7.37 -28.73
C THR A 398 -20.07 6.42 -29.39
N ASP A 399 -20.52 5.21 -29.74
CA ASP A 399 -19.76 4.20 -30.49
C ASP A 399 -18.88 4.79 -31.61
N PRO A 400 -19.32 5.80 -32.40
CA PRO A 400 -18.49 6.42 -33.44
C PRO A 400 -17.14 6.98 -32.95
N LEU A 401 -17.08 7.60 -31.77
CA LEU A 401 -15.82 8.17 -31.24
C LEU A 401 -14.86 7.06 -30.80
N ILE A 402 -15.40 6.00 -30.19
CA ILE A 402 -14.61 4.85 -29.74
C ILE A 402 -14.03 4.10 -30.94
N GLU A 403 -14.82 3.90 -31.99
CA GLU A 403 -14.34 3.30 -33.24
C GLU A 403 -13.31 4.20 -33.93
N GLN A 404 -13.48 5.53 -33.91
CA GLN A 404 -12.47 6.45 -34.44
C GLN A 404 -11.13 6.35 -33.67
N LEU A 405 -11.16 6.28 -32.34
CA LEU A 405 -9.97 6.08 -31.51
C LEU A 405 -9.31 4.74 -31.81
N ARG A 406 -10.13 3.68 -31.98
CA ARG A 406 -9.65 2.34 -32.34
C ARG A 406 -8.94 2.34 -33.69
N ASP A 407 -9.50 3.03 -34.68
CA ASP A 407 -8.90 3.15 -36.01
C ASP A 407 -7.56 3.89 -35.97
N ILE A 408 -7.48 5.02 -35.25
CA ILE A 408 -6.24 5.79 -35.05
C ILE A 408 -5.18 4.92 -34.38
N CYS A 409 -5.54 4.23 -33.30
CA CYS A 409 -4.62 3.35 -32.57
C CYS A 409 -4.15 2.19 -33.45
N SER A 410 -5.06 1.52 -34.16
CA SER A 410 -4.76 0.39 -35.04
C SER A 410 -3.81 0.80 -36.16
N ALA A 411 -4.03 1.96 -36.79
CA ALA A 411 -3.16 2.51 -37.83
C ALA A 411 -1.74 2.81 -37.32
N ALA A 412 -1.61 3.15 -36.03
CA ALA A 412 -0.34 3.41 -35.36
C ALA A 412 0.29 2.18 -34.69
N GLY A 413 -0.37 1.01 -34.72
CA GLY A 413 0.09 -0.21 -34.03
C GLY A 413 -0.06 -0.17 -32.51
N ILE A 414 -0.93 0.68 -31.98
CA ILE A 414 -1.22 0.85 -30.56
C ILE A 414 -2.36 -0.08 -30.16
N VAL A 415 -2.18 -0.83 -29.07
CA VAL A 415 -3.24 -1.64 -28.46
C VAL A 415 -4.22 -0.70 -27.75
N PHE A 416 -5.45 -0.67 -28.25
CA PHE A 416 -6.53 0.13 -27.69
C PHE A 416 -7.49 -0.73 -26.87
N LYS A 417 -7.81 -0.30 -25.65
CA LYS A 417 -8.87 -0.89 -24.84
C LYS A 417 -9.83 0.18 -24.37
N PHE A 418 -11.12 -0.06 -24.62
CA PHE A 418 -12.20 0.70 -24.02
C PHE A 418 -12.79 -0.11 -22.86
N VAL A 419 -13.04 0.56 -21.73
CA VAL A 419 -13.68 -0.05 -20.57
C VAL A 419 -14.86 0.81 -20.13
N SER A 420 -16.05 0.23 -20.22
CA SER A 420 -17.28 0.79 -19.66
C SER A 420 -17.41 0.39 -18.20
N VAL A 421 -17.57 1.39 -17.34
CA VAL A 421 -17.77 1.25 -15.91
C VAL A 421 -19.16 0.64 -15.65
N GLN A 422 -20.18 1.00 -16.45
CA GLN A 422 -21.53 0.42 -16.31
C GLN A 422 -21.56 -1.09 -16.54
N ASP A 423 -20.70 -1.60 -17.43
CA ASP A 423 -20.68 -3.01 -17.81
C ASP A 423 -19.88 -3.91 -16.86
N MET A 424 -19.27 -3.32 -15.83
CA MET A 424 -18.42 -4.03 -14.89
C MET A 424 -18.91 -3.89 -13.46
N ASP A 425 -19.09 -5.04 -12.79
CA ASP A 425 -19.24 -5.08 -11.35
C ASP A 425 -17.95 -4.62 -10.65
N TRP A 426 -18.04 -4.40 -9.33
CA TRP A 426 -16.90 -3.93 -8.54
C TRP A 426 -15.69 -4.85 -8.62
N GLU A 427 -15.89 -6.17 -8.58
CA GLU A 427 -14.80 -7.15 -8.65
C GLU A 427 -14.07 -7.07 -9.99
N ALA A 428 -14.81 -7.00 -11.10
CA ALA A 428 -14.24 -6.85 -12.43
C ALA A 428 -13.47 -5.53 -12.54
N ARG A 429 -13.99 -4.42 -11.99
CA ARG A 429 -13.30 -3.12 -11.94
C ARG A 429 -11.99 -3.22 -11.18
N GLU A 430 -12.00 -3.85 -10.02
CA GLU A 430 -10.80 -4.00 -9.21
C GLU A 430 -9.79 -4.95 -9.85
N GLN A 431 -10.23 -6.08 -10.42
CA GLN A 431 -9.37 -6.97 -11.20
C GLN A 431 -8.75 -6.25 -12.40
N TYR A 432 -9.53 -5.40 -13.08
CA TYR A 432 -9.01 -4.61 -14.19
C TYR A 432 -7.98 -3.58 -13.71
N ARG A 433 -8.26 -2.84 -12.64
CA ARG A 433 -7.30 -1.91 -12.01
C ARG A 433 -6.01 -2.63 -11.59
N GLN A 434 -6.11 -3.82 -11.03
CA GLN A 434 -4.94 -4.64 -10.68
C GLN A 434 -4.21 -5.16 -11.91
N SER A 435 -4.91 -5.44 -13.01
CA SER A 435 -4.29 -5.85 -14.27
C SER A 435 -3.47 -4.72 -14.92
N THR A 436 -3.87 -3.47 -14.71
CA THR A 436 -3.16 -2.28 -15.19
C THR A 436 -2.05 -1.84 -14.23
N TRP A 437 -2.06 -2.32 -12.97
CA TRP A 437 -1.01 -2.12 -11.98
C TRP A 437 -0.48 -3.44 -11.37
N PRO A 438 0.42 -4.17 -12.07
CA PRO A 438 0.86 -5.51 -11.67
C PRO A 438 1.64 -5.60 -10.35
N LEU A 439 1.99 -4.47 -9.72
CA LEU A 439 2.60 -4.43 -8.39
C LEU A 439 1.58 -4.67 -7.27
N ALA A 440 0.27 -4.50 -7.55
CA ALA A 440 -0.81 -4.61 -6.58
C ALA A 440 -1.04 -6.05 -6.06
N ARG A 441 -0.70 -7.09 -6.84
CA ARG A 441 -1.06 -8.49 -6.48
C ARG A 441 -0.59 -8.93 -5.09
N ASN A 442 0.57 -8.47 -4.62
CA ASN A 442 1.08 -8.92 -3.31
C ASN A 442 0.30 -8.32 -2.11
N PHE A 443 -0.23 -7.10 -2.25
CA PHE A 443 -1.02 -6.47 -1.21
C PHE A 443 -2.51 -6.78 -1.39
N ALA A 444 -3.01 -6.81 -2.63
CA ALA A 444 -4.40 -7.17 -2.95
C ALA A 444 -4.80 -8.60 -2.60
N GLU A 445 -3.91 -9.61 -2.74
CA GLU A 445 -4.18 -10.97 -2.23
C GLU A 445 -4.26 -11.01 -0.69
N SER A 446 -3.69 -10.01 -0.03
CA SER A 446 -3.71 -9.87 1.43
C SER A 446 -4.91 -9.05 1.92
N ILE A 447 -5.46 -8.17 1.06
CA ILE A 447 -6.61 -7.28 1.32
C ILE A 447 -7.94 -7.90 0.85
N SER A 448 -7.96 -8.71 -0.21
CA SER A 448 -9.17 -9.44 -0.64
C SER A 448 -9.68 -10.38 0.46
N PHE A 449 -8.77 -10.96 1.25
CA PHE A 449 -9.12 -11.71 2.45
C PHE A 449 -9.75 -10.83 3.55
N VAL A 450 -9.40 -9.54 3.61
CA VAL A 450 -9.97 -8.56 4.56
C VAL A 450 -11.37 -8.11 4.12
N ALA A 451 -11.59 -7.88 2.82
CA ALA A 451 -12.89 -7.48 2.29
C ALA A 451 -13.95 -8.59 2.41
N ASP A 452 -13.58 -9.85 2.18
CA ASP A 452 -14.48 -11.01 2.31
C ASP A 452 -14.86 -11.36 3.77
N SER A 453 -14.22 -10.70 4.75
CA SER A 453 -14.39 -10.97 6.19
C SER A 453 -15.21 -9.92 6.93
N GLN A 454 -15.59 -8.83 6.26
CA GLN A 454 -16.51 -7.84 6.85
C GLN A 454 -17.93 -8.44 6.80
N PRO A 455 -18.63 -8.60 7.94
CA PRO A 455 -20.04 -8.93 7.89
C PRO A 455 -20.78 -7.79 7.19
N GLU A 456 -21.59 -8.14 6.18
CA GLU A 456 -22.68 -7.27 5.75
C GLU A 456 -23.60 -7.09 6.96
N ASP A 457 -23.56 -5.91 7.59
CA ASP A 457 -24.56 -5.48 8.58
C ASP A 457 -25.81 -4.92 7.88
#